data_AF-A0A0Q9M301-F1
#
_entry.id   AF-A0A0Q9M301-F1
#
_cell.length_a   1.000
_cell.length_b   1.000
_cell.length_c   1.000
_cell.angle_alpha   90.00
_cell.angle_beta   90.00
_cell.angle_gamma   90.00
#
_symmetry.space_group_name_H-M   'P 1'
#
loop_
_entity.id
_entity.type
_entity.pdbx_description
1 polymer ?
#
loop_
_entity_poly.entity_id
_entity_poly.type
_entity_poly.pdbx_seq_one_letter_code
_entity_poly.pdbx_strand_id
1 'polypeptide(L)'
;MTVIERIYDNAWYVAHAAPGMREQLAADVTRTWMACEAAREDAGRARTVSGLSAARSALALSFGNVTQAQYDRARARATEAARCTDIIDGHAFGIRRDLGAGGAMTVEITSCTLLRRATLTVGAKGGEWTADLYDPQSRVERFTTTLGSDPWDAVHRACSWITTGVFPTRS
;
A
#
# COMPACT_ATOMS: atom_id res chain seq x y z
N MET A 1 10.97 13.97 -13.10
CA MET A 1 10.42 12.89 -12.25
C MET A 1 8.92 13.08 -12.14
N THR A 2 8.14 12.27 -12.86
CA THR A 2 6.68 12.36 -12.89
C THR A 2 6.06 11.68 -11.66
N VAL A 3 4.82 12.04 -11.31
CA VAL A 3 4.10 11.43 -10.16
C VAL A 3 3.94 9.91 -10.33
N ILE A 4 3.86 9.43 -11.57
CA ILE A 4 3.76 8.00 -11.91
C ILE A 4 5.06 7.24 -11.59
N GLU A 5 6.23 7.88 -11.74
CA GLU A 5 7.52 7.26 -11.40
C GLU A 5 7.72 7.12 -9.88
N ARG A 6 7.07 7.97 -9.07
CA ARG A 6 7.10 7.87 -7.60
C ARG A 6 6.25 6.72 -7.05
N ILE A 7 5.28 6.22 -7.81
CA ILE A 7 4.44 5.07 -7.40
C ILE A 7 5.21 3.74 -7.50
N TYR A 8 6.41 3.73 -8.09
CA TYR A 8 7.31 2.57 -8.09
C TYR A 8 8.58 2.77 -7.27
N ASP A 9 8.68 3.87 -6.53
CA ASP A 9 9.85 4.16 -5.70
C ASP A 9 9.76 3.41 -4.37
N ASN A 10 10.62 2.40 -4.22
CA ASN A 10 10.73 1.62 -2.98
C ASN A 10 11.07 2.52 -1.79
N ALA A 11 11.88 3.57 -1.97
CA ALA A 11 12.22 4.48 -0.89
C ALA A 11 11.00 5.25 -0.39
N TRP A 12 10.09 5.63 -1.29
CA TRP A 12 8.81 6.23 -0.92
C TRP A 12 7.96 5.26 -0.10
N TYR A 13 7.77 4.02 -0.56
CA TYR A 13 6.96 3.03 0.17
C TYR A 13 7.54 2.69 1.54
N VAL A 14 8.85 2.50 1.64
CA VAL A 14 9.53 2.22 2.92
C VAL A 14 9.33 3.39 3.89
N ALA A 15 9.47 4.63 3.43
CA ALA A 15 9.25 5.80 4.26
C ALA A 15 7.79 5.92 4.74
N HIS A 16 6.80 5.59 3.90
CA HIS A 16 5.38 5.79 4.20
C HIS A 16 4.70 4.57 4.84
N ALA A 17 5.35 3.39 4.82
CA ALA A 17 4.91 2.20 5.54
C ALA A 17 5.30 2.23 7.03
N ALA A 18 6.22 3.11 7.44
CA ALA A 18 6.59 3.26 8.84
C ALA A 18 5.38 3.66 9.72
N PRO A 19 5.21 3.07 10.92
CA PRO A 19 4.02 3.29 11.78
C PRO A 19 3.71 4.78 12.03
N GLY A 20 4.71 5.59 12.37
CA GLY A 20 4.52 7.02 12.62
C GLY A 20 4.19 7.86 11.37
N MET A 21 4.54 7.39 10.18
CA MET A 21 4.24 8.09 8.92
C MET A 21 2.82 7.80 8.44
N ARG A 22 2.26 6.61 8.73
CA ARG A 22 0.86 6.30 8.41
C ARG A 22 -0.12 7.18 9.17
N GLU A 23 0.17 7.48 10.44
CA GLU A 23 -0.65 8.39 11.25
C GLU A 23 -0.58 9.82 10.71
N GLN A 24 0.60 10.30 10.33
CA GLN A 24 0.75 11.60 9.67
C GLN A 24 -0.02 11.66 8.35
N LEU A 25 -0.01 10.57 7.58
CA LEU A 25 -0.70 10.52 6.31
C LEU A 25 -2.23 10.47 6.48
N ALA A 26 -2.73 9.78 7.51
CA ALA A 26 -4.14 9.84 7.90
C ALA A 26 -4.56 11.23 8.40
N ALA A 27 -3.69 11.91 9.15
CA ALA A 27 -3.92 13.29 9.60
C ALA A 27 -3.94 14.27 8.41
N ASP A 28 -3.08 14.08 7.41
CA ASP A 28 -3.03 14.88 6.19
C ASP A 28 -4.30 14.69 5.33
N VAL A 29 -4.79 13.45 5.19
CA VAL A 29 -6.07 13.17 4.53
C VAL A 29 -7.22 13.88 5.26
N THR A 30 -7.25 13.80 6.59
CA THR A 30 -8.28 14.48 7.40
C THR A 30 -8.19 16.01 7.27
N ARG A 31 -6.98 16.58 7.28
CA ARG A 31 -6.77 18.03 7.12
C ARG A 31 -7.21 18.53 5.75
N THR A 32 -6.84 17.82 4.69
CA THR A 32 -7.23 18.17 3.31
C THR A 32 -8.73 18.00 3.08
N TRP A 33 -9.35 17.02 3.73
CA TRP A 33 -10.81 16.86 3.74
C TRP A 33 -11.50 18.05 4.41
N MET A 34 -11.09 18.43 5.63
CA MET A 34 -11.65 19.60 6.33
C MET A 34 -11.48 20.90 5.53
N ALA A 35 -10.32 21.10 4.88
CA ALA A 35 -10.10 22.24 4.00
C ALA A 35 -11.01 22.23 2.77
N CYS A 36 -11.31 21.05 2.22
CA CYS A 36 -12.27 20.88 1.13
C CYS A 36 -13.70 21.19 1.57
N GLU A 37 -14.12 20.75 2.76
CA GLU A 37 -15.45 21.07 3.30
C GLU A 37 -15.61 22.56 3.59
N ALA A 38 -14.63 23.18 4.25
CA ALA A 38 -14.64 24.62 4.50
C ALA A 38 -14.71 25.43 3.19
N ALA A 39 -13.93 25.05 2.17
CA ALA A 39 -13.97 25.69 0.86
C ALA A 39 -15.34 25.52 0.15
N ARG A 40 -16.00 24.37 0.33
CA ARG A 40 -17.36 24.13 -0.19
C ARG A 40 -18.40 24.97 0.54
N GLU A 41 -18.29 25.10 1.86
CA GLU A 41 -19.17 25.95 2.66
C GLU A 41 -19.00 27.43 2.30
N ASP A 42 -17.76 27.90 2.12
CA ASP A 42 -17.45 29.26 1.66
C ASP A 42 -17.97 29.51 0.25
N ALA A 43 -17.82 28.56 -0.67
CA ALA A 43 -18.41 28.66 -2.00
C ALA A 43 -19.94 28.66 -1.95
N GLY A 44 -20.56 27.95 -0.99
CA GLY A 44 -22.00 27.98 -0.72
C GLY A 44 -22.45 29.35 -0.20
N ARG A 45 -21.75 29.91 0.78
CA ARG A 45 -21.98 31.28 1.31
C ARG A 45 -21.81 32.35 0.24
N ALA A 46 -20.79 32.23 -0.62
CA ALA A 46 -20.59 33.13 -1.74
C ALA A 46 -21.70 33.05 -2.81
N ARG A 47 -22.54 32.01 -2.83
CA ARG A 47 -23.72 31.95 -3.71
C ARG A 47 -24.94 32.65 -3.12
N THR A 48 -25.03 32.77 -1.79
CA THR A 48 -26.19 33.34 -1.09
C THR A 48 -26.06 34.83 -0.81
N VAL A 49 -24.86 35.41 -0.95
CA VAL A 49 -24.64 36.87 -0.84
C VAL A 49 -25.12 37.56 -2.13
N SER A 50 -26.19 38.36 -2.03
CA SER A 50 -26.72 39.17 -3.12
C SER A 50 -25.71 40.25 -3.56
N GLY A 51 -25.35 40.26 -4.85
CA GLY A 51 -24.51 41.32 -5.45
C GLY A 51 -23.16 40.87 -6.05
N LEU A 52 -22.91 39.56 -6.18
CA LEU A 52 -21.64 39.04 -6.70
C LEU A 52 -21.63 38.94 -8.23
N SER A 53 -20.58 39.47 -8.86
CA SER A 53 -20.37 39.33 -10.31
C SER A 53 -19.94 37.91 -10.67
N ALA A 54 -20.27 37.46 -11.88
CA ALA A 54 -19.95 36.12 -12.40
C ALA A 54 -18.46 35.72 -12.22
N ALA A 55 -17.55 36.70 -12.22
CA ALA A 55 -16.12 36.49 -11.99
C ALA A 55 -15.80 35.98 -10.57
N ARG A 56 -16.49 36.46 -9.53
CA ARG A 56 -16.28 35.97 -8.15
C ARG A 56 -16.87 34.58 -7.94
N SER A 57 -18.00 34.26 -8.57
CA SER A 57 -18.57 32.90 -8.55
C SER A 57 -17.66 31.90 -9.26
N ALA A 58 -17.05 32.28 -10.39
CA ALA A 58 -16.05 31.48 -11.08
C ALA A 58 -14.79 31.25 -10.23
N LEU A 59 -14.32 32.28 -9.51
CA LEU A 59 -13.17 32.17 -8.61
C LEU A 59 -13.44 31.21 -7.44
N ALA A 60 -14.61 31.31 -6.81
CA ALA A 60 -15.02 30.42 -5.71
C ALA A 60 -15.11 28.95 -6.16
N LEU A 61 -15.66 28.69 -7.36
CA LEU A 61 -15.69 27.36 -7.97
C LEU A 61 -14.29 26.82 -8.29
N SER A 62 -13.39 27.69 -8.78
CA SER A 62 -12.01 27.31 -9.06
C SER A 62 -11.27 26.87 -7.81
N PHE A 63 -11.41 27.60 -6.69
CA PHE A 63 -10.80 27.21 -5.42
C PHE A 63 -11.35 25.89 -4.88
N GLY A 64 -12.67 25.67 -4.94
CA GLY A 64 -13.29 24.40 -4.54
C GLY A 64 -12.81 23.21 -5.37
N ASN A 65 -12.59 23.39 -6.68
CA ASN A 65 -12.05 22.34 -7.54
C ASN A 65 -10.58 22.02 -7.23
N VAL A 66 -9.77 23.03 -6.92
CA VAL A 66 -8.36 22.85 -6.55
C VAL A 66 -8.23 22.09 -5.23
N THR A 67 -9.05 22.41 -4.22
CA THR A 67 -9.02 21.72 -2.92
C THR A 67 -9.55 20.29 -3.01
N GLN A 68 -10.59 20.04 -3.81
CA GLN A 68 -11.05 18.68 -4.12
C GLN A 68 -9.92 17.83 -4.74
N ALA A 69 -9.22 18.38 -5.73
CA ALA A 69 -8.11 17.68 -6.37
C ALA A 69 -6.93 17.43 -5.40
N GLN A 70 -6.76 18.24 -4.35
CA GLN A 70 -5.76 17.98 -3.32
C GLN A 70 -6.18 16.84 -2.38
N TYR A 71 -7.46 16.80 -1.98
CA TYR A 71 -8.01 15.69 -1.19
C TYR A 71 -7.89 14.35 -1.93
N ASP A 72 -8.29 14.32 -3.21
CA ASP A 72 -8.23 13.09 -4.01
C ASP A 72 -6.79 12.57 -4.14
N ARG A 73 -5.81 13.47 -4.30
CA ARG A 73 -4.38 13.10 -4.31
C ARG A 73 -3.90 12.58 -2.95
N ALA A 74 -4.31 13.18 -1.85
CA ALA A 74 -3.94 12.72 -0.50
C ALA A 74 -4.52 11.33 -0.23
N ARG A 75 -5.79 11.11 -0.61
CA ARG A 75 -6.47 9.81 -0.49
C ARG A 75 -5.84 8.71 -1.35
N ALA A 76 -5.44 9.04 -2.59
CA ALA A 76 -4.73 8.10 -3.45
C ALA A 76 -3.40 7.64 -2.81
N ARG A 77 -2.59 8.58 -2.33
CA ARG A 77 -1.32 8.27 -1.61
C ARG A 77 -1.55 7.40 -0.38
N ALA A 78 -2.62 7.65 0.37
CA ALA A 78 -2.98 6.84 1.54
C ALA A 78 -3.35 5.41 1.18
N THR A 79 -4.11 5.25 0.11
CA THR A 79 -4.52 3.93 -0.37
C THR A 79 -3.31 3.14 -0.88
N GLU A 80 -2.38 3.80 -1.55
CA GLU A 80 -1.12 3.19 -2.03
C GLU A 80 -0.22 2.78 -0.87
N ALA A 81 0.01 3.67 0.11
CA ALA A 81 0.83 3.37 1.29
C ALA A 81 0.22 2.27 2.18
N ALA A 82 -1.11 2.20 2.28
CA ALA A 82 -1.81 1.18 3.06
C ALA A 82 -1.64 -0.24 2.52
N ARG A 83 -1.27 -0.41 1.24
CA ARG A 83 -0.99 -1.75 0.68
C ARG A 83 0.23 -2.40 1.31
N CYS A 84 1.23 -1.60 1.70
CA CYS A 84 2.40 -2.11 2.37
C CYS A 84 2.12 -2.14 3.86
N THR A 85 2.17 -3.31 4.47
CA THR A 85 1.95 -3.51 5.91
C THR A 85 3.25 -3.64 6.67
N ASP A 86 4.27 -4.24 6.05
CA ASP A 86 5.52 -4.66 6.69
C ASP A 86 6.73 -4.23 5.85
N ILE A 87 7.87 -3.99 6.53
CA ILE A 87 9.16 -3.68 5.89
C ILE A 87 10.14 -4.79 6.27
N ILE A 88 10.65 -5.50 5.27
CA ILE A 88 11.60 -6.60 5.44
C ILE A 88 12.77 -6.36 4.50
N ASP A 89 14.01 -6.45 5.01
CA ASP A 89 15.24 -6.26 4.24
C ASP A 89 15.28 -4.98 3.38
N GLY A 90 14.70 -3.89 3.87
CA GLY A 90 14.65 -2.61 3.15
C GLY A 90 13.62 -2.55 2.02
N HIS A 91 12.71 -3.52 1.94
CA HIS A 91 11.62 -3.57 0.97
C HIS A 91 10.25 -3.55 1.65
N ALA A 92 9.32 -2.84 1.03
CA ALA A 92 7.95 -2.73 1.51
C ALA A 92 7.06 -3.85 0.93
N PHE A 93 6.40 -4.58 1.82
CA PHE A 93 5.53 -5.71 1.47
C PHE A 93 4.12 -5.52 2.02
N GLY A 94 3.13 -5.95 1.25
CA GLY A 94 1.79 -6.24 1.74
C GLY A 94 1.70 -7.70 2.18
N ILE A 95 1.50 -7.93 3.48
CA ILE A 95 1.38 -9.27 4.06
C ILE A 95 -0.03 -9.45 4.63
N ARG A 96 -0.75 -10.44 4.11
CA ARG A 96 -2.08 -10.83 4.60
C ARG A 96 -2.00 -12.23 5.19
N ARG A 97 -2.41 -12.38 6.45
CA ARG A 97 -2.40 -13.65 7.19
C ARG A 97 -3.84 -14.08 7.42
N ASP A 98 -4.16 -15.32 7.05
CA ASP A 98 -5.45 -15.95 7.28
C ASP A 98 -5.24 -17.21 8.11
N LEU A 99 -5.94 -17.31 9.24
CA LEU A 99 -5.84 -18.41 10.18
C LEU A 99 -7.12 -19.26 10.09
N GLY A 100 -6.97 -20.44 9.51
CA GLY A 100 -8.04 -21.43 9.42
C GLY A 100 -8.24 -22.21 10.72
N ALA A 101 -9.35 -22.94 10.78
CA ALA A 101 -9.63 -23.88 11.87
C ALA A 101 -8.53 -24.95 11.98
N GLY A 102 -8.16 -25.34 13.20
CA GLY A 102 -7.13 -26.35 13.44
C GLY A 102 -5.68 -25.87 13.32
N GLY A 103 -5.45 -24.56 13.19
CA GLY A 103 -4.10 -23.99 13.10
C GLY A 103 -3.48 -24.05 11.71
N ALA A 104 -4.29 -24.33 10.69
CA ALA A 104 -3.91 -24.09 9.31
C ALA A 104 -3.72 -22.57 9.10
N MET A 105 -2.67 -22.16 8.42
CA MET A 105 -2.41 -20.75 8.15
C MET A 105 -2.04 -20.55 6.69
N THR A 106 -2.60 -19.52 6.08
CA THR A 106 -2.22 -19.02 4.76
C THR A 106 -1.65 -17.61 4.91
N VAL A 107 -0.48 -17.36 4.33
CA VAL A 107 0.16 -16.04 4.32
C VAL A 107 0.42 -15.61 2.89
N GLU A 108 -0.26 -14.56 2.45
CA GLU A 108 -0.05 -13.95 1.14
C GLU A 108 0.93 -12.79 1.29
N ILE A 109 2.01 -12.81 0.52
CA ILE A 109 3.08 -11.82 0.52
C ILE A 109 3.19 -11.24 -0.89
N THR A 110 3.05 -9.92 -0.98
CA THR A 110 3.17 -9.18 -2.23
C THR A 110 4.12 -8.01 -2.05
N SER A 111 5.00 -7.78 -3.01
CA SER A 111 5.80 -6.55 -3.01
C SER A 111 4.95 -5.39 -3.54
N CYS A 112 5.11 -4.22 -2.95
CA CYS A 112 4.46 -3.00 -3.44
C CYS A 112 5.11 -2.44 -4.71
N THR A 113 6.35 -2.84 -5.01
CA THR A 113 7.14 -2.32 -6.12
C THR A 113 7.48 -3.39 -7.16
N LEU A 114 7.52 -4.66 -6.77
CA LEU A 114 7.81 -5.79 -7.64
C LEU A 114 6.53 -6.56 -7.98
N LEU A 115 6.49 -7.17 -9.16
CA LEU A 115 5.34 -7.94 -9.62
C LEU A 115 5.27 -9.37 -9.04
N ARG A 116 6.35 -9.82 -8.39
CA ARG A 116 6.45 -11.15 -7.78
C ARG A 116 5.56 -11.27 -6.54
N ARG A 117 5.00 -12.46 -6.33
CA ARG A 117 4.10 -12.77 -5.21
C ARG A 117 4.42 -14.14 -4.63
N ALA A 118 4.24 -14.31 -3.33
CA ALA A 118 4.38 -15.58 -2.64
C ALA A 118 3.13 -15.87 -1.81
N THR A 119 2.67 -17.11 -1.82
CA THR A 119 1.60 -17.61 -0.95
C THR A 119 2.17 -18.75 -0.13
N LEU A 120 2.25 -18.57 1.18
CA LEU A 120 2.71 -19.56 2.12
C LEU A 120 1.53 -20.27 2.74
N THR A 121 1.62 -21.58 2.90
CA THR A 121 0.59 -22.40 3.52
C THR A 121 1.22 -23.37 4.50
N VAL A 122 0.53 -23.60 5.61
CA VAL A 122 0.85 -24.66 6.57
C VAL A 122 -0.45 -25.34 6.99
N GLY A 123 -0.46 -26.67 6.99
CA GLY A 123 -1.67 -27.46 7.25
C GLY A 123 -2.07 -27.55 8.73
N ALA A 124 -1.11 -27.39 9.64
CA ALA A 124 -1.32 -27.42 11.08
C ALA A 124 -0.22 -26.65 11.82
N LYS A 125 -0.47 -26.26 13.06
CA LYS A 125 0.54 -25.55 13.88
C LYS A 125 1.81 -26.40 14.02
N GLY A 126 2.95 -25.85 13.60
CA GLY A 126 4.25 -26.53 13.63
C GLY A 126 4.50 -27.50 12.47
N GLY A 127 3.59 -27.56 11.49
CA GLY A 127 3.79 -28.30 10.25
C GLY A 127 4.84 -27.65 9.34
N GLU A 128 5.19 -28.35 8.27
CA GLU A 128 6.08 -27.81 7.24
C GLU A 128 5.35 -26.76 6.40
N TRP A 129 6.00 -25.61 6.22
CA TRP A 129 5.54 -24.52 5.38
C TRP A 129 5.86 -24.82 3.92
N THR A 130 4.83 -24.73 3.09
CA THR A 130 4.95 -24.75 1.64
C THR A 130 4.73 -23.35 1.09
N ALA A 131 5.51 -22.98 0.07
CA ALA A 131 5.40 -21.70 -0.62
C ALA A 131 5.06 -21.93 -2.07
N ASP A 132 4.04 -21.22 -2.54
CA ASP A 132 3.65 -21.13 -3.94
C ASP A 132 3.98 -19.74 -4.45
N LEU A 133 4.76 -19.69 -5.53
CA LEU A 133 5.53 -18.51 -5.90
C LEU A 133 5.20 -18.17 -7.33
N TYR A 134 4.87 -16.90 -7.54
CA TYR A 134 4.45 -16.38 -8.82
C TYR A 134 5.42 -15.30 -9.29
N ASP A 135 6.10 -15.56 -10.40
CA ASP A 135 6.97 -14.60 -11.08
C ASP A 135 6.55 -14.45 -12.55
N PRO A 136 5.88 -13.35 -12.92
CA PRO A 136 5.43 -13.14 -14.29
C PRO A 136 6.57 -12.87 -15.28
N GLN A 137 7.80 -12.63 -14.81
CA GLN A 137 8.98 -12.39 -15.65
C GLN A 137 9.87 -13.65 -15.78
N SER A 138 9.55 -14.71 -15.04
CA SER A 138 10.27 -15.97 -15.06
C SER A 138 9.83 -16.85 -16.23
N ARG A 139 10.75 -17.71 -16.71
CA ARG A 139 10.40 -18.78 -17.68
C ARG A 139 9.41 -19.79 -17.10
N VAL A 140 9.39 -19.93 -15.78
CA VAL A 140 8.42 -20.74 -15.02
C VAL A 140 7.58 -19.77 -14.19
N GLU A 141 6.35 -19.53 -14.65
CA GLU A 141 5.48 -18.49 -14.09
C GLU A 141 5.08 -18.79 -12.63
N ARG A 142 4.94 -20.07 -12.27
CA ARG A 142 4.55 -20.50 -10.94
C ARG A 142 5.30 -21.76 -10.53
N PHE A 143 5.83 -21.79 -9.30
CA PHE A 143 6.46 -22.99 -8.75
C PHE A 143 6.28 -23.07 -7.23
N THR A 144 6.33 -24.30 -6.71
CA THR A 144 6.11 -24.60 -5.29
C THR A 144 7.38 -25.15 -4.64
N THR A 145 7.69 -24.72 -3.41
CA THR A 145 8.84 -25.22 -2.64
C THR A 145 8.49 -25.35 -1.15
N THR A 146 9.25 -26.15 -0.40
CA THR A 146 9.17 -26.19 1.07
C THR A 146 10.12 -25.16 1.68
N LEU A 147 9.67 -24.50 2.76
CA LEU A 147 10.43 -23.47 3.46
C LEU A 147 10.97 -23.93 4.82
N GLY A 148 10.45 -25.04 5.37
CA GLY A 148 10.80 -25.55 6.70
C GLY A 148 9.65 -25.40 7.69
N SER A 149 9.92 -25.54 8.98
CA SER A 149 8.89 -25.50 10.04
C SER A 149 8.83 -24.18 10.82
N ASP A 150 9.85 -23.31 10.71
CA ASP A 150 9.86 -22.00 11.36
C ASP A 150 9.05 -20.97 10.55
N PRO A 151 7.96 -20.40 11.12
CA PRO A 151 7.17 -19.37 10.46
C PRO A 151 7.96 -18.10 10.14
N TRP A 152 8.89 -17.70 11.00
CA TRP A 152 9.64 -16.45 10.81
C TRP A 152 10.61 -16.58 9.64
N ASP A 153 11.43 -17.64 9.64
CA ASP A 153 12.32 -17.96 8.53
C ASP A 153 11.55 -18.14 7.22
N ALA A 154 10.40 -18.83 7.23
CA ALA A 154 9.58 -19.00 6.04
C ALA A 154 9.16 -17.66 5.41
N VAL A 155 8.68 -16.71 6.23
CA VAL A 155 8.31 -15.38 5.73
C VAL A 155 9.52 -14.63 5.19
N HIS A 156 10.66 -14.63 5.90
CA HIS A 156 11.88 -13.96 5.43
C HIS A 156 12.42 -14.54 4.13
N ARG A 157 12.45 -15.88 4.00
CA ARG A 157 12.91 -16.55 2.78
C ARG A 157 12.00 -16.23 1.59
N ALA A 158 10.69 -16.13 1.82
CA ALA A 158 9.74 -15.73 0.78
C ALA A 158 9.93 -14.26 0.36
N CYS A 159 10.10 -13.34 1.33
CA CYS A 159 10.41 -11.94 1.06
C CYS A 159 11.74 -11.77 0.30
N SER A 160 12.77 -12.51 0.71
CA SER A 160 14.08 -12.54 0.03
C SER A 160 13.98 -13.08 -1.40
N TRP A 161 13.15 -14.09 -1.64
CA TRP A 161 12.89 -14.58 -3.00
C TRP A 161 12.13 -13.53 -3.84
N ILE A 162 11.14 -12.83 -3.28
CA ILE A 162 10.41 -11.78 -4.01
C ILE A 162 11.38 -10.68 -4.48
N THR A 163 12.35 -10.31 -3.65
CA THR A 163 13.32 -9.23 -3.95
C THR A 163 14.41 -9.68 -4.92
N THR A 164 15.00 -10.85 -4.69
CA THR A 164 16.17 -11.32 -5.44
C THR A 164 15.82 -12.23 -6.63
N GLY A 165 14.64 -12.85 -6.62
CA GLY A 165 14.23 -13.90 -7.56
C GLY A 165 14.87 -15.27 -7.30
N VAL A 166 15.72 -15.41 -6.27
CA VAL A 166 16.47 -16.64 -5.96
C VAL A 166 16.17 -17.05 -4.52
N PHE A 167 15.99 -18.36 -4.26
CA PHE A 167 15.88 -18.80 -2.88
C PHE A 167 17.23 -18.74 -2.18
N PRO A 168 17.29 -18.18 -0.95
CA PRO A 168 18.46 -18.37 -0.12
C PRO A 168 18.65 -19.87 0.16
N THR A 169 19.82 -20.37 -0.21
CA THR A 169 20.29 -21.71 0.14
C THR A 169 20.48 -21.78 1.65
N ARG A 170 19.99 -22.84 2.29
CA ARG A 170 20.24 -23.09 3.73
C ARG A 170 21.76 -23.11 3.95
N SER A 171 22.27 -22.14 4.70
CA SER A 171 23.64 -22.14 5.22
C SER A 171 23.71 -22.98 6.50
#